data_AF-A0A536ACU4-F1
#
_entry.id   AF-A0A536ACU4-F1
#
_cell.length_a   1.000
_cell.length_b   1.000
_cell.length_c   1.000
_cell.angle_alpha   90.00
_cell.angle_beta   90.00
_cell.angle_gamma   90.00
#
_symmetry.space_group_name_H-M   'P 1'
#
loop_
_entity.id
_entity.type
_entity.pdbx_description
1 polymer ?
#
loop_
_entity_poly.entity_id
_entity_poly.type
_entity_poly.pdbx_seq_one_letter_code
_entity_poly.pdbx_strand_id
1 'polypeptide(L)'
;QASLLQRAQIIRSWSLLYQRDQKRRVHFEARSVMEYLEFKKYDDVQSKALAERTRGERFAIDAAYVRARIARLREYTTLLADLRQIEHTKFKADPKLYGLAQWHLQQAVELLLGTGAYLVTALALPKPEAYHDILDALAGHAVIERALAYRLEHLANLRNLLAYDREQTDIDDVYGQIQTRIPDLVAFADQVEKFVGTGDLS
;
A
#
# COMPACT_ATOMS: atom_id res chain seq x y z
N GLN A 1 -22.86 -10.80 7.90
CA GLN A 1 -21.50 -10.22 7.84
C GLN A 1 -20.79 -10.56 9.15
N ALA A 2 -19.56 -11.09 9.11
CA ALA A 2 -18.82 -11.43 10.33
C ALA A 2 -18.36 -10.16 11.08
N SER A 3 -18.40 -10.19 12.41
CA SER A 3 -17.99 -9.09 13.29
C SER A 3 -16.47 -8.88 13.26
N LEU A 4 -16.00 -7.69 13.67
CA LEU A 4 -14.57 -7.37 13.72
C LEU A 4 -13.80 -8.37 14.58
N LEU A 5 -14.41 -8.80 15.70
CA LEU A 5 -13.89 -9.85 16.59
C LEU A 5 -13.82 -11.22 15.91
N GLN A 6 -14.79 -11.60 15.07
CA GLN A 6 -14.76 -12.86 14.32
C GLN A 6 -13.70 -12.83 13.21
N ARG A 7 -13.50 -11.68 12.55
CA ARG A 7 -12.39 -11.48 11.60
C ARG A 7 -11.05 -11.53 12.31
N ALA A 8 -10.93 -10.90 13.48
CA ALA A 8 -9.77 -11.00 14.36
C ALA A 8 -9.53 -12.44 14.85
N GLN A 9 -10.57 -13.22 15.11
CA GLN A 9 -10.47 -14.61 15.52
C GLN A 9 -10.04 -15.53 14.38
N ILE A 10 -10.47 -15.25 13.13
CA ILE A 10 -9.98 -15.91 11.91
C ILE A 10 -8.50 -15.60 11.69
N ILE A 11 -8.09 -14.35 11.95
CA ILE A 11 -6.68 -13.93 11.98
C ILE A 11 -5.90 -14.64 13.13
N ARG A 12 -6.55 -14.93 14.26
CA ARG A 12 -5.98 -15.59 15.46
C ARG A 12 -5.85 -17.12 15.35
N SER A 13 -6.68 -17.80 14.56
CA SER A 13 -6.77 -19.28 14.55
C SER A 13 -6.42 -19.99 13.24
N TRP A 14 -6.34 -19.30 12.09
CA TRP A 14 -5.87 -19.86 10.79
C TRP A 14 -6.33 -21.28 10.43
N SER A 15 -7.57 -21.67 10.70
CA SER A 15 -8.16 -22.84 10.06
C SER A 15 -8.69 -22.48 8.66
N LEU A 16 -7.79 -22.33 7.68
CA LEU A 16 -8.19 -22.44 6.27
C LEU A 16 -8.36 -23.93 5.96
N LEU A 17 -9.60 -24.42 6.00
CA LEU A 17 -9.89 -25.84 5.84
C LEU A 17 -9.50 -26.38 4.46
N TYR A 18 -9.48 -25.55 3.40
CA TYR A 18 -9.00 -25.87 2.03
C TYR A 18 -9.27 -24.70 1.05
N GLN A 19 -8.36 -24.39 0.11
CA GLN A 19 -8.68 -23.51 -1.04
C GLN A 19 -7.84 -23.88 -2.28
N ARG A 20 -8.51 -24.19 -3.41
CA ARG A 20 -7.89 -24.63 -4.68
C ARG A 20 -7.32 -23.51 -5.56
N ASP A 21 -7.62 -22.24 -5.26
CA ASP A 21 -7.30 -21.08 -6.11
C ASP A 21 -6.25 -20.17 -5.45
N GLN A 22 -5.02 -20.23 -5.97
CA GLN A 22 -3.86 -19.54 -5.43
C GLN A 22 -3.95 -18.00 -5.57
N LYS A 23 -4.60 -17.49 -6.63
CA LYS A 23 -4.77 -16.04 -6.82
C LYS A 23 -5.66 -15.46 -5.72
N ARG A 24 -6.75 -16.16 -5.41
CA ARG A 24 -7.66 -15.75 -4.33
C ARG A 24 -7.00 -15.82 -2.95
N ARG A 25 -6.11 -16.79 -2.72
CA ARG A 25 -5.31 -16.86 -1.49
C ARG A 25 -4.45 -15.61 -1.31
N VAL A 26 -3.68 -15.22 -2.32
CA VAL A 26 -2.79 -14.05 -2.25
C VAL A 26 -3.59 -12.76 -2.01
N HIS A 27 -4.75 -12.59 -2.67
CA HIS A 27 -5.63 -11.45 -2.39
C HIS A 27 -6.14 -11.41 -0.96
N PHE A 28 -6.57 -12.56 -0.43
CA PHE A 28 -7.05 -12.68 0.94
C PHE A 28 -5.93 -12.34 1.93
N GLU A 29 -4.73 -12.92 1.75
CA GLU A 29 -3.58 -12.67 2.61
C GLU A 29 -3.12 -11.21 2.59
N ALA A 30 -3.01 -10.59 1.41
CA ALA A 30 -2.65 -9.18 1.28
C ALA A 30 -3.66 -8.27 1.98
N ARG A 31 -4.96 -8.56 1.83
CA ARG A 31 -6.03 -7.85 2.53
C ARG A 31 -5.94 -8.03 4.04
N SER A 32 -5.74 -9.26 4.52
CA SER A 32 -5.59 -9.54 5.95
C SER A 32 -4.34 -8.90 6.55
N VAL A 33 -3.25 -8.75 5.80
CA VAL A 33 -2.06 -7.98 6.21
C VAL A 33 -2.42 -6.51 6.40
N MET A 34 -3.09 -5.90 5.43
CA MET A 34 -3.50 -4.48 5.53
C MET A 34 -4.45 -4.24 6.71
N GLU A 35 -5.48 -5.08 6.84
CA GLU A 35 -6.43 -5.01 7.97
C GLU A 35 -5.73 -5.26 9.32
N TYR A 36 -4.73 -6.17 9.37
CA TYR A 36 -3.93 -6.41 10.57
C TYR A 36 -3.03 -5.22 10.92
N LEU A 37 -2.32 -4.62 9.97
CA LEU A 37 -1.46 -3.45 10.24
C LEU A 37 -2.27 -2.21 10.64
N GLU A 38 -3.53 -2.13 10.23
CA GLU A 38 -4.50 -1.15 10.72
C GLU A 38 -4.96 -1.48 12.14
N PHE A 39 -5.24 -2.76 12.42
CA PHE A 39 -5.71 -3.24 13.73
C PHE A 39 -4.61 -3.27 14.81
N LYS A 40 -3.36 -3.60 14.45
CA LYS A 40 -2.18 -3.67 15.34
C LYS A 40 -1.96 -2.34 16.08
N LYS A 41 -2.37 -1.21 15.49
CA LYS A 41 -2.32 0.12 16.12
C LYS A 41 -3.30 0.31 17.27
N TYR A 42 -4.29 -0.57 17.42
CA TYR A 42 -5.30 -0.55 18.48
C TYR A 42 -5.06 -1.60 19.57
N ASP A 43 -4.13 -2.54 19.36
CA ASP A 43 -3.93 -3.68 20.24
C ASP A 43 -2.43 -3.93 20.43
N ASP A 44 -1.76 -2.99 21.10
CA ASP A 44 -0.47 -3.24 21.73
C ASP A 44 -0.71 -4.20 22.89
N VAL A 45 -0.81 -5.51 22.63
CA VAL A 45 -0.55 -6.60 23.62
C VAL A 45 -0.57 -7.96 22.91
N GLN A 46 0.64 -8.55 22.80
CA GLN A 46 0.96 -9.96 22.51
C GLN A 46 0.82 -10.47 21.07
N SER A 47 1.94 -10.76 20.41
CA SER A 47 2.48 -12.14 20.40
C SER A 47 3.69 -12.27 19.49
N LYS A 48 4.81 -12.68 20.08
CA LYS A 48 6.11 -12.94 19.46
C LYS A 48 6.31 -14.43 19.15
N ALA A 49 5.26 -15.16 18.82
CA ALA A 49 5.34 -16.61 18.68
C ALA A 49 4.34 -17.14 17.67
N LEU A 50 4.72 -17.19 16.38
CA LEU A 50 4.43 -18.33 15.49
C LEU A 50 5.05 -18.20 14.08
N ALA A 51 6.31 -17.77 13.99
CA ALA A 51 7.04 -17.90 12.73
C ALA A 51 7.60 -19.32 12.63
N GLU A 52 6.90 -20.24 11.97
CA GLU A 52 7.51 -21.37 11.26
C GLU A 52 6.49 -22.22 10.44
N ARG A 53 6.97 -22.71 9.27
CA ARG A 53 6.40 -23.72 8.31
C ARG A 53 5.49 -23.12 7.20
N THR A 54 5.69 -23.31 5.88
CA THR A 54 6.38 -24.34 5.08
C THR A 54 6.79 -23.79 3.70
N ARG A 55 7.81 -24.41 3.07
CA ARG A 55 8.41 -24.12 1.75
C ARG A 55 7.64 -24.80 0.61
N GLY A 56 7.52 -24.13 -0.54
CA GLY A 56 7.46 -24.75 -1.88
C GLY A 56 6.19 -24.53 -2.70
N GLU A 57 6.19 -23.53 -3.59
CA GLU A 57 5.62 -23.53 -4.96
C GLU A 57 6.01 -22.20 -5.63
N ARG A 58 6.42 -22.22 -6.91
CA ARG A 58 6.74 -20.99 -7.67
C ARG A 58 5.47 -20.14 -7.79
N PHE A 59 5.55 -18.92 -7.29
CA PHE A 59 4.40 -18.03 -7.15
C PHE A 59 4.10 -17.28 -8.45
N ALA A 60 2.82 -17.23 -8.83
CA ALA A 60 2.35 -16.47 -9.98
C ALA A 60 1.83 -15.11 -9.52
N ILE A 61 2.58 -14.05 -9.82
CA ILE A 61 2.07 -12.68 -9.76
C ILE A 61 0.92 -12.59 -10.77
N ASP A 62 -0.26 -12.14 -10.34
CA ASP A 62 -1.32 -11.81 -11.28
C ASP A 62 -1.01 -10.45 -11.93
N ALA A 63 -0.34 -10.51 -13.08
CA ALA A 63 0.09 -9.32 -13.82
C ALA A 63 -1.08 -8.40 -14.17
N ALA A 64 -2.24 -8.96 -14.52
CA ALA A 64 -3.43 -8.17 -14.85
C ALA A 64 -3.96 -7.43 -13.62
N TYR A 65 -3.99 -8.08 -12.45
CA TYR A 65 -4.36 -7.44 -11.20
C TYR A 65 -3.40 -6.30 -10.82
N VAL A 66 -2.09 -6.53 -10.90
CA VAL A 66 -1.10 -5.50 -10.59
C VAL A 66 -1.21 -4.34 -11.57
N ARG A 67 -1.29 -4.60 -12.88
CA ARG A 67 -1.44 -3.57 -13.91
C ARG A 67 -2.71 -2.73 -13.70
N ALA A 68 -3.84 -3.33 -13.31
CA ALA A 68 -5.06 -2.59 -13.01
C ALA A 68 -4.89 -1.62 -11.82
N ARG A 69 -4.18 -2.06 -10.76
CA ARG A 69 -3.87 -1.20 -9.61
C ARG A 69 -2.89 -0.09 -9.95
N ILE A 70 -1.88 -0.39 -10.76
CA ILE A 70 -0.92 0.59 -11.26
C ILE A 70 -1.61 1.62 -12.15
N ALA A 71 -2.49 1.21 -13.06
CA ALA A 71 -3.29 2.13 -13.88
C ALA A 71 -4.11 3.07 -12.99
N ARG A 72 -4.76 2.54 -11.95
CA ARG A 72 -5.51 3.37 -11.00
C ARG A 72 -4.62 4.31 -10.20
N LEU A 73 -3.41 3.89 -9.81
CA LEU A 73 -2.42 4.77 -9.17
C LEU A 73 -2.01 5.91 -10.11
N ARG A 74 -1.78 5.62 -11.39
CA ARG A 74 -1.45 6.63 -12.41
C ARG A 74 -2.57 7.66 -12.61
N GLU A 75 -3.83 7.21 -12.60
CA GLU A 75 -4.98 8.11 -12.62
C GLU A 75 -4.95 9.09 -11.44
N TYR A 76 -4.69 8.60 -10.22
CA TYR A 76 -4.56 9.49 -9.06
C TYR A 76 -3.36 10.43 -9.15
N THR A 77 -2.23 9.99 -9.69
CA THR A 77 -1.08 10.90 -9.90
C THR A 77 -1.39 12.01 -10.91
N THR A 78 -2.23 11.73 -11.90
CA THR A 78 -2.68 12.73 -12.90
C THR A 78 -3.61 13.75 -12.24
N LEU A 79 -4.62 13.27 -11.49
CA LEU A 79 -5.54 14.14 -10.74
C LEU A 79 -4.81 15.03 -9.73
N LEU A 80 -3.79 14.49 -9.05
CA LEU A 80 -2.93 15.25 -8.15
C LEU A 80 -2.07 16.27 -8.91
N ALA A 81 -1.60 15.94 -10.11
CA ALA A 81 -0.80 16.84 -10.94
C ALA A 81 -1.61 18.04 -11.44
N ASP A 82 -2.90 17.86 -11.72
CA ASP A 82 -3.81 18.97 -12.07
C ASP A 82 -3.98 19.92 -10.87
N LEU A 83 -4.19 19.37 -9.67
CA LEU A 83 -4.29 20.15 -8.44
C LEU A 83 -2.97 20.86 -8.07
N ARG A 84 -1.83 20.24 -8.41
CA ARG A 84 -0.48 20.79 -8.19
C ARG A 84 -0.27 22.12 -8.93
N GLN A 85 -0.94 22.34 -10.07
CA GLN A 85 -0.83 23.58 -10.84
C GLN A 85 -1.57 24.77 -10.21
N ILE A 86 -2.41 24.51 -9.21
CA ILE A 86 -3.20 25.55 -8.54
C ILE A 86 -2.28 26.33 -7.60
N GLU A 87 -2.38 27.65 -7.66
CA GLU A 87 -1.64 28.55 -6.78
C GLU A 87 -2.07 28.36 -5.31
N HIS A 88 -1.10 28.44 -4.39
CA HIS A 88 -1.27 28.10 -2.98
C HIS A 88 -2.42 28.85 -2.29
N THR A 89 -2.53 30.17 -2.49
CA THR A 89 -3.61 30.96 -1.86
C THR A 89 -4.99 30.55 -2.36
N LYS A 90 -5.13 30.24 -3.65
CA LYS A 90 -6.39 29.71 -4.22
C LYS A 90 -6.71 28.32 -3.71
N PHE A 91 -5.71 27.46 -3.59
CA PHE A 91 -5.86 26.10 -3.08
C PHE A 91 -6.38 26.10 -1.64
N LYS A 92 -5.79 26.95 -0.77
CA LYS A 92 -6.18 27.07 0.64
C LYS A 92 -7.54 27.73 0.84
N ALA A 93 -7.95 28.62 -0.06
CA ALA A 93 -9.21 29.33 0.02
C ALA A 93 -10.44 28.48 -0.36
N ASP A 94 -10.26 27.35 -1.05
CA ASP A 94 -11.37 26.49 -1.49
C ASP A 94 -11.31 25.09 -0.84
N PRO A 95 -12.25 24.79 0.10
CA PRO A 95 -12.40 23.47 0.72
C PRO A 95 -12.54 22.29 -0.21
N LYS A 96 -13.07 22.52 -1.42
CA LYS A 96 -13.19 21.46 -2.41
C LYS A 96 -11.82 21.05 -2.94
N LEU A 97 -10.91 22.00 -3.12
CA LEU A 97 -9.59 21.74 -3.69
C LEU A 97 -8.70 20.96 -2.72
N TYR A 98 -8.55 21.45 -1.48
CA TYR A 98 -7.73 20.74 -0.50
C TYR A 98 -8.37 19.41 -0.07
N GLY A 99 -9.71 19.33 -0.01
CA GLY A 99 -10.41 18.08 0.27
C GLY A 99 -10.20 17.02 -0.82
N LEU A 100 -10.27 17.41 -2.10
CA LEU A 100 -9.97 16.53 -3.22
C LEU A 100 -8.50 16.08 -3.21
N ALA A 101 -7.56 17.00 -3.00
CA ALA A 101 -6.13 16.68 -2.91
C ALA A 101 -5.85 15.66 -1.80
N GLN A 102 -6.40 15.89 -0.60
CA GLN A 102 -6.28 14.98 0.54
C GLN A 102 -6.81 13.58 0.19
N TRP A 103 -8.00 13.51 -0.42
CA TRP A 103 -8.60 12.25 -0.81
C TRP A 103 -7.76 11.53 -1.89
N HIS A 104 -7.36 12.20 -2.96
CA HIS A 104 -6.55 11.60 -4.02
C HIS A 104 -5.20 11.10 -3.50
N LEU A 105 -4.56 11.88 -2.63
CA LEU A 105 -3.27 11.52 -2.03
C LEU A 105 -3.41 10.27 -1.13
N GLN A 106 -4.46 10.22 -0.32
CA GLN A 106 -4.76 9.03 0.48
C GLN A 106 -4.96 7.79 -0.41
N GLN A 107 -5.77 7.90 -1.48
CA GLN A 107 -6.03 6.79 -2.38
C GLN A 107 -4.76 6.30 -3.11
N ALA A 108 -3.89 7.23 -3.51
CA ALA A 108 -2.60 6.88 -4.11
C ALA A 108 -1.71 6.10 -3.14
N VAL A 109 -1.61 6.53 -1.88
CA VAL A 109 -0.81 5.86 -0.85
C VAL A 109 -1.39 4.48 -0.49
N GLU A 110 -2.72 4.35 -0.38
CA GLU A 110 -3.39 3.06 -0.16
C GLU A 110 -3.14 2.08 -1.31
N LEU A 111 -3.19 2.55 -2.55
CA LEU A 111 -2.88 1.73 -3.72
C LEU A 111 -1.42 1.29 -3.74
N LEU A 112 -0.49 2.19 -3.43
CA LEU A 112 0.94 1.90 -3.35
C LEU A 112 1.22 0.81 -2.31
N LEU A 113 0.80 1.01 -1.06
CA LEU A 113 1.04 0.07 0.03
C LEU A 113 0.31 -1.25 -0.18
N GLY A 114 -0.94 -1.22 -0.64
CA GLY A 114 -1.70 -2.45 -0.92
C GLY A 114 -1.12 -3.25 -2.09
N THR A 115 -0.58 -2.57 -3.12
CA THR A 115 0.14 -3.24 -4.22
C THR A 115 1.45 -3.85 -3.70
N GLY A 116 2.18 -3.12 -2.86
CA GLY A 116 3.39 -3.65 -2.24
C GLY A 116 3.14 -4.86 -1.35
N ALA A 117 2.12 -4.81 -0.49
CA ALA A 117 1.73 -5.95 0.36
C ALA A 117 1.31 -7.17 -0.47
N TYR A 118 0.61 -6.94 -1.57
CA TYR A 118 0.29 -7.99 -2.54
C TYR A 118 1.56 -8.62 -3.12
N LEU A 119 2.53 -7.82 -3.56
CA LEU A 119 3.78 -8.30 -4.13
C LEU A 119 4.65 -9.04 -3.11
N VAL A 120 4.75 -8.54 -1.86
CA VAL A 120 5.43 -9.23 -0.76
C VAL A 120 4.82 -10.62 -0.54
N THR A 121 3.50 -10.69 -0.47
CA THR A 121 2.77 -11.96 -0.30
C THR A 121 2.97 -12.87 -1.51
N ALA A 122 2.84 -12.32 -2.72
CA ALA A 122 2.98 -13.05 -3.97
C ALA A 122 4.41 -13.56 -4.16
N LEU A 123 5.44 -12.89 -3.66
CA LEU A 123 6.83 -13.33 -3.74
C LEU A 123 7.24 -14.22 -2.55
N ALA A 124 6.32 -14.48 -1.61
CA ALA A 124 6.55 -15.15 -0.33
C ALA A 124 7.73 -14.56 0.46
N LEU A 125 7.79 -13.23 0.49
CA LEU A 125 8.75 -12.51 1.30
C LEU A 125 8.35 -12.56 2.77
N PRO A 126 9.28 -12.30 3.71
CA PRO A 126 8.95 -12.14 5.11
C PRO A 126 7.77 -11.17 5.29
N LYS A 127 6.81 -11.58 6.13
CA LYS A 127 5.58 -10.83 6.34
C LYS A 127 5.91 -9.49 7.02
N PRO A 128 5.43 -8.35 6.50
CA PRO A 128 5.69 -7.04 7.07
C PRO A 128 5.01 -6.89 8.43
N GLU A 129 5.72 -6.32 9.40
CA GLU A 129 5.21 -5.96 10.72
C GLU A 129 4.82 -4.47 10.82
N ALA A 130 5.29 -3.67 9.87
CA ALA A 130 5.01 -2.27 9.66
C ALA A 130 4.94 -1.92 8.15
N TYR A 131 4.47 -0.72 7.82
CA TYR A 131 4.37 -0.30 6.41
C TYR A 131 5.75 -0.11 5.73
N HIS A 132 6.77 0.31 6.47
CA HIS A 132 8.14 0.44 5.91
C HIS A 132 8.71 -0.93 5.53
N ASP A 133 8.41 -1.99 6.30
CA ASP A 133 8.81 -3.36 5.98
C ASP A 133 8.31 -3.81 4.60
N ILE A 134 7.16 -3.31 4.14
CA ILE A 134 6.66 -3.59 2.79
C ILE A 134 7.65 -3.05 1.77
N LEU A 135 8.04 -1.78 1.90
CA LEU A 135 8.93 -1.09 0.96
C LEU A 135 10.34 -1.67 1.01
N ASP A 136 10.84 -2.00 2.20
CA ASP A 136 12.12 -2.67 2.40
C ASP A 136 12.16 -4.05 1.76
N ALA A 137 11.09 -4.84 1.93
CA ALA A 137 11.01 -6.16 1.32
C ALA A 137 11.02 -6.08 -0.21
N LEU A 138 10.30 -5.12 -0.80
CA LEU A 138 10.33 -4.88 -2.25
C LEU A 138 11.71 -4.45 -2.75
N ALA A 139 12.38 -3.55 -2.01
CA ALA A 139 13.72 -3.09 -2.36
C ALA A 139 14.76 -4.23 -2.28
N GLY A 140 14.66 -5.07 -1.24
CA GLY A 140 15.52 -6.24 -1.05
C GLY A 140 15.41 -7.26 -2.19
N HIS A 141 14.30 -7.26 -2.93
CA HIS A 141 14.03 -8.14 -4.08
C HIS A 141 14.13 -7.41 -5.42
N ALA A 142 14.71 -6.21 -5.44
CA ALA A 142 14.89 -5.39 -6.64
C ALA A 142 13.59 -5.10 -7.42
N VAL A 143 12.43 -5.15 -6.75
CA VAL A 143 11.15 -4.73 -7.32
C VAL A 143 11.12 -3.21 -7.46
N ILE A 144 11.69 -2.52 -6.47
CA ILE A 144 11.94 -1.08 -6.49
C ILE A 144 13.37 -0.78 -6.05
N GLU A 145 13.88 0.38 -6.40
CA GLU A 145 15.18 0.87 -5.96
C GLU A 145 15.15 1.22 -4.46
N ARG A 146 16.24 0.91 -3.76
CA ARG A 146 16.34 1.19 -2.32
C ARG A 146 16.22 2.68 -1.97
N ALA A 147 16.73 3.56 -2.83
CA ALA A 147 16.58 5.00 -2.67
C ALA A 147 15.11 5.47 -2.84
N LEU A 148 14.34 4.79 -3.68
CA LEU A 148 12.90 5.05 -3.81
C LEU A 148 12.15 4.54 -2.57
N ALA A 149 12.45 3.33 -2.09
CA ALA A 149 11.84 2.79 -0.86
C ALA A 149 11.99 3.76 0.33
N TYR A 150 13.20 4.28 0.56
CA TYR A 150 13.46 5.26 1.63
C TYR A 150 12.62 6.54 1.48
N ARG A 151 12.49 7.09 0.26
CA ARG A 151 11.63 8.26 0.03
C ARG A 151 10.15 7.96 0.28
N LEU A 152 9.70 6.75 -0.06
CA LEU A 152 8.34 6.28 0.11
C LEU A 152 7.98 5.94 1.57
N GLU A 153 8.96 5.65 2.44
CA GLU A 153 8.70 5.45 3.88
C GLU A 153 8.02 6.68 4.51
N HIS A 154 8.42 7.89 4.09
CA HIS A 154 7.78 9.12 4.54
C HIS A 154 6.31 9.21 4.12
N LEU A 155 5.91 8.60 3.00
CA LEU A 155 4.51 8.52 2.56
C LEU A 155 3.70 7.50 3.39
N ALA A 156 4.34 6.45 3.89
CA ALA A 156 3.67 5.52 4.81
C ALA A 156 3.27 6.20 6.12
N ASN A 157 4.09 7.15 6.60
CA ASN A 157 3.74 7.99 7.76
C ASN A 157 2.61 8.99 7.42
N LEU A 158 2.61 9.54 6.21
CA LEU A 158 1.55 10.43 5.74
C LEU A 158 0.18 9.73 5.70
N ARG A 159 0.11 8.43 5.38
CA ARG A 159 -1.14 7.67 5.46
C ARG A 159 -1.79 7.75 6.85
N ASN A 160 -0.97 7.72 7.90
CA ASN A 160 -1.48 7.77 9.28
C ASN A 160 -2.10 9.12 9.57
N LEU A 161 -1.45 10.21 9.13
CA LEU A 161 -1.94 11.57 9.25
C LEU A 161 -3.26 11.76 8.47
N LEU A 162 -3.31 11.30 7.22
CA LEU A 162 -4.46 11.47 6.33
C LEU A 162 -5.67 10.60 6.71
N ALA A 163 -5.46 9.45 7.39
CA ALA A 163 -6.52 8.51 7.73
C ALA A 163 -7.16 8.77 9.10
N TYR A 164 -6.37 9.14 10.11
CA TYR A 164 -6.85 9.25 11.49
C TYR A 164 -7.07 10.69 11.95
N ASP A 165 -6.29 11.64 11.45
CA ASP A 165 -6.31 13.05 11.86
C ASP A 165 -6.86 13.96 10.76
N ARG A 166 -7.96 13.53 10.12
CA ARG A 166 -8.59 14.32 9.03
C ARG A 166 -9.00 15.72 9.50
N GLU A 167 -9.33 15.87 10.78
CA GLU A 167 -9.69 17.15 11.42
C GLU A 167 -8.46 18.01 11.78
N GLN A 168 -7.26 17.41 11.83
CA GLN A 168 -5.99 18.08 12.17
C GLN A 168 -5.00 18.14 10.99
N THR A 169 -5.39 17.66 9.81
CA THR A 169 -4.51 17.64 8.63
C THR A 169 -4.27 19.08 8.17
N ASP A 170 -3.01 19.54 8.22
CA ASP A 170 -2.62 20.87 7.78
C ASP A 170 -2.75 20.99 6.25
N ILE A 171 -3.50 21.99 5.78
CA ILE A 171 -3.71 22.27 4.35
C ILE A 171 -2.39 22.62 3.66
N ASP A 172 -1.50 23.33 4.36
CA ASP A 172 -0.19 23.71 3.85
C ASP A 172 0.69 22.46 3.67
N ASP A 173 0.59 21.48 4.57
CA ASP A 173 1.24 20.17 4.43
C ASP A 173 0.68 19.40 3.23
N VAL A 174 -0.65 19.31 3.07
CA VAL A 174 -1.25 18.64 1.90
C VAL A 174 -0.74 19.26 0.61
N TYR A 175 -0.69 20.60 0.54
CA TYR A 175 -0.13 21.30 -0.60
C TYR A 175 1.36 20.95 -0.81
N GLY A 176 2.18 20.95 0.24
CA GLY A 176 3.58 20.56 0.16
C GLY A 176 3.79 19.12 -0.33
N GLN A 177 2.94 18.18 0.09
CA GLN A 177 3.04 16.78 -0.32
C GLN A 177 2.67 16.62 -1.80
N ILE A 178 1.62 17.27 -2.32
CA ILE A 178 1.28 17.17 -3.75
C ILE A 178 2.38 17.77 -4.64
N GLN A 179 3.14 18.75 -4.16
CA GLN A 179 4.27 19.32 -4.90
C GLN A 179 5.46 18.36 -5.01
N THR A 180 5.66 17.49 -4.02
CA THR A 180 6.92 16.73 -3.85
C THR A 180 6.78 15.23 -4.08
N ARG A 181 5.59 14.65 -3.87
CA ARG A 181 5.40 13.20 -3.80
C ARG A 181 4.94 12.54 -5.08
N ILE A 182 4.36 13.31 -6.01
CA ILE A 182 3.91 12.77 -7.30
C ILE A 182 5.03 12.02 -8.05
N PRO A 183 6.27 12.54 -8.14
CA PRO A 183 7.37 11.81 -8.80
C PRO A 183 7.69 10.47 -8.15
N ASP A 184 7.61 10.36 -6.81
CA ASP A 184 7.86 9.11 -6.10
C ASP A 184 6.78 8.06 -6.40
N LEU A 185 5.51 8.48 -6.44
CA LEU A 185 4.37 7.61 -6.78
C LEU A 185 4.46 7.10 -8.22
N VAL A 186 4.87 7.97 -9.16
CA VAL A 186 5.10 7.60 -10.57
C VAL A 186 6.27 6.64 -10.69
N ALA A 187 7.39 6.90 -10.01
CA ALA A 187 8.55 6.02 -10.02
C ALA A 187 8.22 4.63 -9.47
N PHE A 188 7.40 4.54 -8.42
CA PHE A 188 6.90 3.26 -7.90
C PHE A 188 6.08 2.52 -8.97
N ALA A 189 5.15 3.21 -9.62
CA ALA A 189 4.33 2.64 -10.68
C ALA A 189 5.19 2.08 -11.83
N ASP A 190 6.17 2.85 -12.29
CA ASP A 190 7.07 2.47 -13.38
C ASP A 190 7.93 1.25 -13.03
N GLN A 191 8.52 1.23 -11.82
CA GLN A 191 9.39 0.14 -11.39
C GLN A 191 8.61 -1.17 -11.17
N VAL A 192 7.41 -1.09 -10.57
CA VAL A 192 6.53 -2.26 -10.41
C VAL A 192 6.05 -2.78 -11.76
N GLU A 193 5.64 -1.91 -12.68
CA GLU A 193 5.20 -2.32 -14.02
C GLU A 193 6.33 -2.99 -14.80
N LYS A 194 7.56 -2.44 -14.73
CA LYS A 194 8.75 -3.05 -15.31
C LYS A 194 9.01 -4.43 -14.71
N PHE A 195 8.96 -4.56 -13.39
CA PHE A 195 9.18 -5.84 -12.70
C PHE A 195 8.18 -6.91 -13.18
N VAL A 196 6.89 -6.57 -13.22
CA VAL A 196 5.83 -7.49 -13.69
C VAL A 196 5.99 -7.83 -15.17
N GLY A 197 6.30 -6.85 -16.02
CA GLY A 197 6.50 -7.07 -17.46
C GLY A 197 7.74 -7.91 -17.79
N THR A 198 8.75 -7.91 -16.93
CA THR A 198 9.94 -8.77 -17.11
C THR A 198 9.64 -10.23 -16.72
N GLY A 199 8.70 -10.45 -15.78
CA GLY A 199 8.25 -11.79 -15.35
C GLY A 199 7.31 -12.50 -16.33
N ASP A 200 6.64 -11.77 -17.22
CA ASP A 200 5.81 -12.34 -18.31
C ASP A 200 6.66 -13.02 -19.42
N LEU A 201 7.99 -12.82 -19.43
CA LEU A 201 8.93 -13.30 -20.45
C LEU A 201 9.74 -14.56 -20.04
N SER A 202 9.45 -15.16 -18.89
CA SER A 202 10.16 -16.32 -18.31
C SER A 202 9.22 -17.44 -17.91
#